data_AF-A0A2A2J6M1-F1
#
_entry.id   AF-A0A2A2J6M1-F1
#
_cell.length_a   1.000
_cell.length_b   1.000
_cell.length_c   1.000
_cell.angle_alpha   90.00
_cell.angle_beta   90.00
_cell.angle_gamma   90.00
#
_symmetry.space_group_name_H-M   'P 1'
#
loop_
_entity.id
_entity.type
_entity.pdbx_description
1 polymer ?
#
loop_
_entity_poly.entity_id
_entity_poly.type
_entity_poly.pdbx_seq_one_letter_code
_entity_poly.pdbx_strand_id
1 'polypeptide(L)'
;MALNLYHGTWPTLGLHVFVLIGIFLVAVCIILAMKTEKELLLLPAVLLCIIGVLVGLFFLIVSIWSLIDPQSDPAKVVNNFVVSSNQTLVDDNGLSENRGSIQVVSAVGAALSLLGIAICIWVAIVLFKYYTYLRDMKRARNPRNEVHYEVSTIKKGMHQ
;
A
#
# COMPACT_ATOMS: atom_id res chain seq x y z
N MET A 1 38.38 -12.19 13.59
CA MET A 1 37.02 -12.62 13.22
C MET A 1 36.32 -11.42 12.61
N ALA A 2 36.55 -11.19 11.31
CA ALA A 2 35.95 -10.05 10.62
C ALA A 2 34.46 -10.35 10.42
N LEU A 3 33.58 -9.50 10.96
CA LEU A 3 32.17 -9.50 10.62
C LEU A 3 32.05 -9.23 9.11
N ASN A 4 31.81 -10.29 8.35
CA ASN A 4 31.47 -10.19 6.94
C ASN A 4 30.00 -9.73 6.89
N LEU A 5 29.78 -8.42 7.10
CA LEU A 5 28.46 -7.80 6.98
C LEU A 5 28.02 -7.95 5.52
N TYR A 6 27.12 -8.90 5.29
CA TYR A 6 26.45 -9.17 4.02
C TYR A 6 25.97 -7.88 3.35
N HIS A 7 26.59 -7.47 2.25
CA HIS A 7 26.16 -6.31 1.46
C HIS A 7 24.80 -6.53 0.76
N GLY A 8 24.30 -7.77 0.68
CA GLY A 8 23.03 -8.12 0.02
C GLY A 8 21.78 -8.09 0.91
N THR A 9 21.91 -8.10 2.25
CA THR A 9 20.76 -8.21 3.16
C THR A 9 20.23 -6.86 3.67
N TRP A 10 21.04 -5.80 3.65
CA TRP A 10 20.63 -4.47 4.11
C TRP A 10 19.52 -3.82 3.28
N PRO A 11 19.52 -3.90 1.93
CA PRO A 11 18.47 -3.29 1.12
C PRO A 11 17.12 -3.99 1.31
N THR A 12 17.14 -5.32 1.39
CA THR A 12 15.93 -6.12 1.59
C THR A 12 15.36 -5.90 2.99
N LEU A 13 16.21 -5.89 4.02
CA LEU A 13 15.81 -5.62 5.40
C LEU A 13 15.29 -4.19 5.57
N GLY A 14 15.92 -3.21 4.92
CA GLY A 14 15.45 -1.82 4.86
C GLY A 14 14.06 -1.69 4.22
N LEU A 15 13.79 -2.44 3.15
CA LEU A 15 12.48 -2.46 2.51
C LEU A 15 11.40 -3.06 3.43
N HIS A 16 11.69 -4.16 4.14
CA HIS A 16 10.76 -4.74 5.11
C HIS A 16 10.45 -3.78 6.26
N VAL A 17 11.48 -3.13 6.81
CA VAL A 17 11.32 -2.11 7.86
C VAL A 17 10.49 -0.93 7.36
N PHE A 18 10.73 -0.45 6.14
CA PHE A 18 9.95 0.63 5.54
C PHE A 18 8.47 0.27 5.39
N VAL A 19 8.17 -0.93 4.89
CA VAL A 19 6.78 -1.42 4.75
C VAL A 19 6.10 -1.55 6.12
N LEU A 20 6.79 -2.09 7.14
CA LEU A 20 6.26 -2.20 8.50
C LEU A 20 5.97 -0.85 9.13
N ILE A 21 6.87 0.14 8.96
CA ILE A 21 6.66 1.51 9.42
C ILE A 21 5.45 2.13 8.70
N GLY A 22 5.31 1.90 7.39
CA GLY A 22 4.14 2.36 6.62
C GLY A 22 2.82 1.82 7.17
N ILE A 23 2.75 0.51 7.43
CA ILE A 23 1.57 -0.13 8.04
C ILE A 23 1.29 0.45 9.43
N PHE A 24 2.32 0.60 10.25
CA PHE A 24 2.20 1.18 11.59
C PHE A 24 1.66 2.62 11.54
N LEU A 25 2.18 3.46 10.63
CA LEU A 25 1.70 4.83 10.45
C LEU A 25 0.23 4.88 10.02
N VAL A 26 -0.19 4.01 9.09
CA VAL A 26 -1.61 3.89 8.71
C VAL A 26 -2.47 3.53 9.92
N ALA A 27 -2.06 2.54 10.71
CA ALA A 27 -2.79 2.12 11.91
C ALA A 27 -2.90 3.26 12.95
N VAL A 28 -1.80 3.98 13.20
CA VAL A 28 -1.78 5.13 14.12
C VAL A 28 -2.71 6.25 13.62
N CYS A 29 -2.67 6.59 12.33
CA CYS A 29 -3.56 7.60 11.74
C CYS A 29 -5.03 7.21 11.92
N ILE A 30 -5.38 5.94 11.73
CA ILE A 30 -6.75 5.44 11.92
C ILE A 30 -7.17 5.55 13.38
N ILE A 31 -6.34 5.06 14.32
CA ILE A 31 -6.64 5.10 15.75
C ILE A 31 -6.80 6.55 16.24
N LEU A 32 -5.91 7.45 15.81
CA LEU A 32 -5.98 8.87 16.16
C LEU A 32 -7.20 9.55 15.54
N ALA A 33 -7.56 9.22 14.29
CA ALA A 33 -8.78 9.72 13.66
C ALA A 33 -10.03 9.28 14.44
N MET A 34 -10.07 8.02 14.88
CA MET A 34 -11.16 7.50 15.70
C MET A 34 -11.25 8.18 17.06
N LYS A 35 -10.11 8.38 17.74
CA LYS A 35 -10.09 8.97 19.09
C LYS A 35 -10.38 10.47 19.09
N THR A 36 -9.95 11.20 18.06
CA THR A 36 -10.05 12.66 18.01
C THR A 36 -11.24 13.16 17.20
N GLU A 37 -12.01 12.26 16.56
CA GLU A 37 -13.09 12.57 15.62
C GLU A 37 -12.67 13.56 14.51
N LYS A 38 -11.38 13.66 14.17
CA LYS A 38 -10.87 14.58 13.13
C LYS A 38 -10.79 13.87 11.79
N GLU A 39 -11.67 14.23 10.85
CA GLU A 39 -11.69 13.59 9.53
C GLU A 39 -10.42 13.84 8.70
N LEU A 40 -9.74 14.98 8.91
CA LEU A 40 -8.48 15.32 8.23
C LEU A 40 -7.34 14.33 8.49
N LEU A 41 -7.36 13.60 9.61
CA LEU A 41 -6.35 12.57 9.93
C LEU A 41 -6.48 11.32 9.05
N LEU A 42 -7.61 11.14 8.35
CA LEU A 42 -7.82 10.03 7.43
C LEU A 42 -7.19 10.27 6.06
N LEU A 43 -6.97 11.54 5.67
CA LEU A 43 -6.37 11.89 4.37
C LEU A 43 -4.94 11.35 4.20
N PRO A 44 -4.02 11.49 5.18
CA PRO A 44 -2.70 10.86 5.10
C PRO A 44 -2.76 9.34 4.98
N ALA A 45 -3.70 8.69 5.68
CA ALA A 45 -3.87 7.23 5.59
C ALA A 45 -4.34 6.80 4.19
N VAL A 46 -5.29 7.52 3.60
CA VAL A 46 -5.74 7.28 2.21
C VAL A 46 -4.59 7.52 1.23
N LEU A 47 -3.79 8.57 1.42
CA LEU A 47 -2.62 8.84 0.57
C LEU A 47 -1.59 7.70 0.65
N LEU A 48 -1.33 7.16 1.85
CA LEU A 48 -0.45 6.00 2.02
C LEU A 48 -1.00 4.75 1.31
N CYS A 49 -2.32 4.52 1.33
CA CYS A 49 -2.93 3.44 0.57
C CYS A 49 -2.75 3.62 -0.95
N ILE A 50 -2.87 4.85 -1.48
CA ILE A 50 -2.63 5.15 -2.90
C ILE A 50 -1.18 4.86 -3.27
N ILE A 51 -0.22 5.30 -2.44
CA ILE A 51 1.20 4.99 -2.62
C ILE A 51 1.41 3.47 -2.61
N GLY A 52 0.76 2.75 -1.69
CA GLY A 52 0.80 1.28 -1.63
C GLY A 52 0.32 0.62 -2.91
N VAL A 53 -0.76 1.11 -3.53
CA VAL A 53 -1.24 0.62 -4.83
C VAL A 53 -0.21 0.86 -5.93
N LEU A 54 0.39 2.06 -5.99
CA LEU A 54 1.40 2.37 -7.00
C LEU A 54 2.65 1.48 -6.87
N VAL A 55 3.12 1.27 -5.64
CA VAL A 55 4.23 0.35 -5.35
C VAL A 55 3.86 -1.08 -5.73
N GLY A 56 2.65 -1.53 -5.38
CA GLY A 56 2.15 -2.85 -5.77
C GLY A 56 2.08 -3.05 -7.28
N LEU A 57 1.65 -2.04 -8.03
CA LEU A 57 1.62 -2.08 -9.50
C LEU A 57 3.03 -2.19 -10.10
N PHE A 58 3.98 -1.45 -9.55
CA PHE A 58 5.38 -1.55 -9.97
C PHE A 58 5.92 -2.97 -9.75
N PHE A 59 5.73 -3.55 -8.57
CA PHE A 59 6.14 -4.93 -8.28
C PHE A 59 5.44 -5.96 -9.14
N LEU A 60 4.16 -5.75 -9.46
CA LEU A 60 3.41 -6.60 -10.36
C LEU A 60 4.02 -6.60 -11.77
N ILE A 61 4.34 -5.42 -12.31
CA ILE A 61 4.97 -5.29 -13.63
C ILE A 61 6.33 -6.01 -13.66
N VAL A 62 7.17 -5.76 -12.65
CA VAL A 62 8.49 -6.42 -12.53
C VAL A 62 8.35 -7.95 -12.45
N SER A 63 7.38 -8.43 -11.68
CA SER A 63 7.12 -9.86 -11.51
C SER A 63 6.58 -10.52 -12.79
N ILE A 64 5.68 -9.86 -13.51
CA ILE A 64 5.18 -10.34 -14.81
C ILE A 64 6.30 -10.36 -15.85
N TRP A 65 7.14 -9.33 -15.90
CA TRP A 65 8.27 -9.26 -16.84
C TRP A 65 9.27 -10.40 -16.58
N SER A 66 9.64 -10.60 -15.32
CA SER A 66 10.50 -11.70 -14.88
C SER A 66 9.91 -13.09 -15.17
N LEU A 67 8.59 -13.21 -15.17
CA LEU A 67 7.90 -14.46 -15.51
C LEU A 67 7.95 -14.77 -17.01
N ILE A 68 7.78 -13.76 -17.87
CA ILE A 68 7.81 -13.89 -19.34
C ILE A 68 9.24 -14.16 -19.82
N ASP A 69 10.19 -13.35 -19.35
CA ASP A 69 11.60 -13.46 -19.70
C ASP A 69 12.47 -13.59 -18.43
N PRO A 70 12.76 -14.83 -18.00
CA PRO A 70 13.55 -15.10 -16.81
C PRO A 70 15.06 -14.81 -16.98
N GLN A 71 15.50 -14.35 -18.16
CA GLN A 71 16.86 -13.86 -18.41
C GLN A 71 16.94 -12.33 -18.43
N SER A 72 15.81 -11.63 -18.30
CA SER A 72 15.73 -10.17 -18.34
C SER A 72 16.35 -9.49 -17.10
N ASP A 73 16.69 -8.21 -17.20
CA ASP A 73 17.21 -7.42 -16.07
C ASP A 73 16.29 -7.42 -14.83
N PRO A 74 14.93 -7.35 -14.97
CA PRO A 74 14.00 -7.58 -13.87
C PRO A 74 14.15 -8.96 -13.21
N ALA A 75 14.44 -10.00 -13.99
CA ALA A 75 14.66 -11.35 -13.47
C ALA A 75 15.96 -11.46 -12.68
N LYS A 76 17.00 -10.69 -13.03
CA LYS A 76 18.23 -10.56 -12.22
C LYS A 76 17.93 -9.98 -10.84
N VAL A 77 17.04 -8.99 -10.78
CA VAL A 77 16.57 -8.41 -9.50
C VAL A 77 15.81 -9.46 -8.69
N VAL A 78 14.84 -10.18 -9.28
CA VAL A 78 14.09 -11.25 -8.60
C VAL A 78 15.01 -12.37 -8.13
N ASN A 79 15.96 -12.80 -8.96
CA ASN A 79 16.93 -13.85 -8.63
C ASN A 79 17.79 -13.47 -7.41
N ASN A 80 18.17 -12.20 -7.27
CA ASN A 80 18.88 -11.71 -6.08
C ASN A 80 18.02 -11.77 -4.79
N PHE A 81 16.69 -11.82 -4.89
CA PHE A 81 15.80 -12.10 -3.76
C PHE A 81 15.64 -13.59 -3.46
N VAL A 82 15.80 -14.47 -4.46
CA VAL A 82 15.65 -15.93 -4.35
C VAL A 82 16.92 -16.59 -3.83
N VAL A 83 18.07 -16.20 -4.39
CA VAL A 83 19.37 -16.79 -4.05
C VAL A 83 19.97 -16.00 -2.91
N SER A 84 19.65 -16.39 -1.68
CA SER A 84 20.40 -15.93 -0.52
C SER A 84 21.80 -16.53 -0.55
N SER A 85 22.82 -15.69 -0.41
CA SER A 85 24.23 -16.00 -0.13
C SER A 85 25.20 -16.24 -1.30
N ASN A 86 26.19 -15.35 -1.34
CA ASN A 86 27.58 -15.57 -1.76
C ASN A 86 27.98 -15.59 -3.24
N GLN A 87 27.09 -15.38 -4.20
CA GLN A 87 27.52 -15.25 -5.60
C GLN A 87 27.47 -13.78 -6.05
N THR A 88 28.65 -13.16 -6.03
CA THR A 88 28.96 -11.96 -6.79
C THR A 88 28.50 -12.14 -8.23
N LEU A 89 27.52 -11.33 -8.67
CA LEU A 89 27.08 -11.18 -10.06
C LEU A 89 26.90 -12.52 -10.79
N VAL A 90 25.70 -13.09 -10.69
CA VAL A 90 25.32 -14.30 -11.43
C VAL A 90 25.51 -14.06 -12.93
N ASP A 91 26.50 -14.73 -13.51
CA ASP A 91 26.70 -14.85 -14.97
C ASP A 91 25.42 -15.37 -15.63
N ASP A 92 25.15 -15.04 -16.90
CA ASP A 92 23.92 -15.44 -17.61
C ASP A 92 23.65 -16.96 -17.58
N ASN A 93 24.70 -17.77 -17.34
CA ASN A 93 24.63 -19.21 -17.10
C ASN A 93 23.86 -19.59 -15.82
N GLY A 94 24.00 -18.85 -14.72
CA GLY A 94 23.31 -19.15 -13.44
C GLY A 94 21.84 -18.72 -13.42
N LEU A 95 21.41 -17.83 -14.32
CA LEU A 95 19.99 -17.52 -14.56
C LEU A 95 19.28 -18.66 -15.29
N SER A 96 19.98 -19.37 -16.17
CA SER A 96 19.41 -20.49 -16.92
C SER A 96 19.13 -21.70 -16.03
N GLU A 97 20.03 -21.98 -15.08
CA GLU A 97 19.90 -23.05 -14.09
C GLU A 97 18.77 -22.77 -13.07
N ASN A 98 18.61 -21.50 -12.65
CA ASN A 98 17.59 -21.09 -11.68
C ASN A 98 16.25 -20.67 -12.30
N ARG A 99 16.07 -20.85 -13.62
CA ARG A 99 14.88 -20.40 -14.36
C ARG A 99 13.56 -20.81 -13.70
N GLY A 100 13.45 -22.08 -13.28
CA GLY A 100 12.25 -22.60 -12.61
C GLY A 100 11.96 -21.89 -11.29
N SER A 101 12.99 -21.69 -10.45
CA SER A 101 12.87 -20.98 -9.17
C SER A 101 12.49 -19.51 -9.35
N ILE A 102 13.10 -18.84 -10.33
CA ILE A 102 12.77 -17.44 -10.68
C ILE A 102 11.30 -17.33 -11.11
N GLN A 103 10.81 -18.24 -11.95
CA GLN A 103 9.42 -18.25 -12.39
C GLN A 103 8.44 -18.48 -11.24
N VAL A 104 8.74 -19.42 -10.33
CA VAL A 104 7.89 -19.67 -9.15
C VAL A 104 7.84 -18.44 -8.24
N VAL A 105 8.99 -17.83 -7.93
CA VAL A 105 9.02 -16.64 -7.06
C VAL A 105 8.37 -15.44 -7.75
N SER A 106 8.55 -15.29 -9.05
CA SER A 106 7.87 -14.24 -9.84
C SER A 106 6.35 -14.43 -9.82
N ALA A 107 5.86 -15.67 -9.95
CA ALA A 107 4.44 -15.97 -9.86
C ALA A 107 3.85 -15.68 -8.47
N VAL A 108 4.56 -16.08 -7.41
CA VAL A 108 4.17 -15.76 -6.02
C VAL A 108 4.22 -14.25 -5.78
N GLY A 109 5.26 -13.56 -6.27
CA GLY A 109 5.41 -12.11 -6.17
C GLY A 109 4.28 -11.35 -6.88
N ALA A 110 3.87 -11.81 -8.06
CA ALA A 110 2.71 -11.27 -8.77
C ALA A 110 1.41 -11.47 -7.98
N ALA A 111 1.18 -12.67 -7.43
CA ALA A 111 0.01 -12.97 -6.61
C ALA A 111 -0.05 -12.11 -5.34
N LEU A 112 1.08 -11.95 -4.63
CA LEU A 112 1.18 -11.11 -3.44
C LEU A 112 0.99 -9.62 -3.78
N SER A 113 1.49 -9.17 -4.94
CA SER A 113 1.28 -7.79 -5.41
C SER A 113 -0.20 -7.50 -5.67
N LEU A 114 -0.91 -8.43 -6.33
CA LEU A 114 -2.36 -8.32 -6.55
C LEU A 114 -3.13 -8.31 -5.22
N LEU A 115 -2.76 -9.18 -4.28
CA LEU A 115 -3.37 -9.22 -2.95
C LEU A 115 -3.13 -7.90 -2.20
N GLY A 116 -1.91 -7.37 -2.24
CA GLY A 116 -1.54 -6.10 -1.62
C GLY A 116 -2.33 -4.92 -2.20
N ILE A 117 -2.48 -4.87 -3.53
CA ILE A 117 -3.31 -3.87 -4.21
C ILE A 117 -4.76 -3.97 -3.74
N ALA A 118 -5.33 -5.19 -3.71
CA ALA A 118 -6.70 -5.41 -3.27
C ALA A 118 -6.93 -4.94 -1.82
N ILE A 119 -6.00 -5.25 -0.91
CA ILE A 119 -6.05 -4.79 0.49
C ILE A 119 -5.98 -3.27 0.56
N CYS A 120 -5.06 -2.62 -0.18
CA CYS A 120 -4.95 -1.17 -0.17
C CYS A 120 -6.21 -0.47 -0.68
N ILE A 121 -6.82 -0.99 -1.76
CA ILE A 121 -8.09 -0.49 -2.28
C ILE A 121 -9.20 -0.66 -1.25
N TRP A 122 -9.31 -1.85 -0.64
CA TRP A 122 -10.32 -2.12 0.38
C TRP A 122 -10.20 -1.17 1.58
N VAL A 123 -8.98 -0.99 2.11
CA VAL A 123 -8.72 -0.08 3.22
C VAL A 123 -9.05 1.35 2.81
N ALA A 124 -8.67 1.81 1.62
CA ALA A 124 -9.03 3.15 1.15
C ALA A 124 -10.54 3.37 1.08
N ILE A 125 -11.33 2.37 0.63
CA ILE A 125 -12.80 2.43 0.62
C ILE A 125 -13.35 2.56 2.06
N VAL A 126 -12.84 1.76 2.99
CA VAL A 126 -13.26 1.82 4.41
C VAL A 126 -12.94 3.19 5.01
N LEU A 127 -11.73 3.72 4.77
CA LEU A 127 -11.32 5.04 5.23
C LEU A 127 -12.19 6.15 4.64
N PHE A 128 -12.54 6.05 3.36
CA PHE A 128 -13.39 7.02 2.70
C PHE A 128 -14.81 7.02 3.29
N LYS A 129 -15.39 5.84 3.52
CA LYS A 129 -16.70 5.72 4.20
C LYS A 129 -16.65 6.33 5.61
N TYR A 130 -15.58 6.07 6.35
CA TYR A 130 -15.42 6.63 7.68
C TYR A 130 -15.23 8.16 7.68
N TYR A 131 -14.48 8.68 6.70
CA TYR A 131 -14.34 10.12 6.46
C TYR A 131 -15.70 10.78 6.19
N THR A 132 -16.51 10.20 5.30
CA THR A 132 -17.86 10.72 5.02
C THR A 132 -18.74 10.69 6.26
N TYR A 133 -18.68 9.61 7.05
CA TYR A 133 -19.44 9.49 8.29
C TYR A 133 -19.08 10.59 9.30
N LEU A 134 -17.80 10.81 9.58
CA LEU A 134 -17.36 11.85 10.52
C LEU A 134 -17.75 13.25 10.03
N ARG A 135 -17.59 13.52 8.73
CA ARG A 135 -17.96 14.80 8.13
C ARG A 135 -19.46 15.08 8.26
N ASP A 136 -20.30 14.09 7.98
CA ASP A 136 -21.75 14.23 8.04
C ASP A 136 -22.24 14.36 9.49
N MET A 137 -21.63 13.61 10.42
CA MET A 137 -21.91 13.73 11.86
C MET A 137 -21.57 15.14 12.39
N LYS A 138 -20.43 15.71 12.01
CA LYS A 138 -20.07 17.10 12.37
C LYS A 138 -21.03 18.11 11.76
N ARG A 139 -21.45 17.87 10.53
CA ARG A 139 -22.43 18.73 9.84
C ARG A 139 -23.78 18.72 10.56
N ALA A 140 -24.23 17.56 11.05
CA ALA A 140 -25.47 17.41 11.81
C ALA A 140 -25.37 18.03 13.21
N ARG A 141 -24.22 17.90 13.90
CA ARG A 141 -23.98 18.50 15.23
C ARG A 141 -23.84 20.02 15.24
N ASN A 142 -23.80 20.69 14.08
CA ASN A 142 -23.69 22.14 14.02
C ASN A 142 -25.09 22.79 14.11
N PRO A 143 -25.44 23.43 15.24
CA PRO A 143 -26.79 23.98 15.45
C PRO A 143 -27.17 25.07 14.43
N ARG A 144 -26.18 25.70 13.77
CA ARG A 144 -26.45 26.64 12.67
C ARG A 144 -27.10 25.97 11.45
N ASN A 145 -26.90 24.68 11.23
CA ASN A 145 -27.52 23.95 10.13
C ASN A 145 -28.99 23.58 10.42
N GLU A 146 -29.34 23.35 11.68
CA GLU A 146 -30.72 23.08 12.11
C GLU A 146 -31.59 24.33 11.89
N VAL A 147 -31.10 25.51 12.30
CA VAL A 147 -31.80 26.79 12.09
C VAL A 147 -32.00 27.08 10.59
N HIS A 148 -31.00 26.78 9.75
CA HIS A 148 -31.15 26.99 8.31
C HIS A 148 -32.18 26.05 7.67
N TYR A 149 -32.25 24.80 8.14
CA TYR A 149 -33.27 23.85 7.73
C TYR A 149 -34.66 24.35 8.10
N GLU A 150 -34.89 24.77 9.35
CA GLU A 150 -36.17 25.30 9.81
C GLU A 150 -36.62 26.52 8.99
N VAL A 151 -35.73 27.51 8.79
CA VAL A 151 -36.03 28.71 7.99
C VAL A 151 -36.37 28.34 6.54
N SER A 152 -35.65 27.39 5.95
CA SER A 152 -35.92 26.95 4.57
C SER A 152 -37.25 26.22 4.44
N THR A 153 -37.65 25.46 5.47
CA THR A 153 -38.88 24.67 5.49
C THR A 153 -40.09 25.58 5.70
N ILE A 154 -40.00 26.56 6.61
CA ILE A 154 -41.01 27.59 6.84
C ILE A 154 -41.20 28.43 5.57
N LYS A 155 -40.12 28.87 4.92
CA LYS A 155 -40.20 29.65 3.67
C LYS A 155 -40.87 28.86 2.55
N LYS A 156 -40.64 27.54 2.45
CA LYS A 156 -41.31 26.68 1.47
C LYS A 156 -42.80 26.52 1.77
N GLY A 157 -43.18 26.37 3.04
CA GLY A 157 -44.57 26.27 3.47
C GLY A 157 -45.37 27.57 3.31
N MET A 158 -44.72 28.73 3.32
CA MET A 158 -45.36 30.03 3.06
C MET A 158 -45.64 30.32 1.58
N HIS A 159 -45.05 29.54 0.66
CA HIS A 159 -45.22 29.70 -0.79
C HIS A 159 -46.13 28.61 -1.40
N GLN A 160 -46.79 27.80 -0.57
CA GLN A 160 -47.92 26.94 -0.95
C GLN A 160 -49.23 27.58 -0.49
#